data_AF-B8EKP7-F1
#
_entry.id   AF-B8EKP7-F1
#
_cell.length_a   1.000
_cell.length_b   1.000
_cell.length_c   1.000
_cell.angle_alpha   90.00
_cell.angle_beta   90.00
_cell.angle_gamma   90.00
#
_symmetry.space_group_name_H-M   'P 1'
#
loop_
_entity.id
_entity.type
_entity.pdbx_description
1 polymer ?
#
loop_
_entity_poly.entity_id
_entity_poly.type
_entity_poly.pdbx_seq_one_letter_code
_entity_poly.pdbx_strand_id
1 'polypeptide(L)'
;MQHTDDSVLVRKVLLENWEPIVCNEILPDDEYDIYIPKLIAFLEAGASRERIIDYLLFVEGVRMGVETDHERVAKVAHNLIVAWKQRHAAA
;
A
#
# COMPACT_ATOMS: atom_id res chain seq x y z
N MET A 1 3.98 -18.66 7.32
CA MET A 1 2.61 -18.26 7.70
C MET A 1 2.48 -16.76 7.99
N GLN A 2 3.49 -16.07 8.56
CA GLN A 2 3.41 -14.61 8.81
C GLN A 2 3.21 -13.75 7.55
N HIS A 3 3.97 -14.00 6.47
CA HIS A 3 3.89 -13.18 5.25
C HIS A 3 2.51 -13.17 4.55
N THR A 4 1.66 -14.16 4.80
CA THR A 4 0.30 -14.21 4.22
C THR A 4 -0.63 -13.21 4.91
N ASP A 5 -0.56 -13.09 6.24
CA ASP A 5 -1.35 -12.13 7.01
C ASP A 5 -0.94 -10.68 6.74
N ASP A 6 0.37 -10.45 6.59
CA ASP A 6 0.94 -9.15 6.26
C ASP A 6 0.51 -8.68 4.86
N SER A 7 0.49 -9.60 3.90
CA SER A 7 0.01 -9.31 2.55
C SER A 7 -1.48 -8.96 2.55
N VAL A 8 -2.30 -9.68 3.32
CA VAL A 8 -3.73 -9.38 3.50
C VAL A 8 -3.93 -8.00 4.12
N LEU A 9 -3.15 -7.64 5.13
CA LEU A 9 -3.22 -6.33 5.76
C LEU A 9 -2.88 -5.21 4.79
N VAL A 10 -1.75 -5.32 4.08
CA VAL A 10 -1.32 -4.31 3.10
C VAL A 10 -2.36 -4.19 2.00
N ARG A 11 -2.85 -5.31 1.44
CA ARG A 11 -3.89 -5.31 0.40
C ARG A 11 -5.14 -4.55 0.86
N LYS A 12 -5.62 -4.84 2.09
CA LYS A 12 -6.78 -4.15 2.67
C LYS A 12 -6.59 -2.64 2.71
N VAL A 13 -5.42 -2.16 3.17
CA VAL A 13 -5.15 -0.71 3.24
C VAL A 13 -5.13 -0.08 1.86
N LEU A 14 -4.55 -0.76 0.86
CA LEU A 14 -4.51 -0.27 -0.53
C LEU A 14 -5.92 -0.17 -1.12
N LEU A 15 -6.76 -1.19 -0.96
CA LEU A 15 -8.14 -1.20 -1.44
C LEU A 15 -8.98 -0.09 -0.77
N GLU A 16 -8.90 0.06 0.55
CA GLU A 16 -9.77 1.00 1.28
C GLU A 16 -9.34 2.47 1.14
N ASN A 17 -8.04 2.74 1.00
CA ASN A 17 -7.50 4.10 1.16
C ASN A 17 -6.80 4.62 -0.09
N TRP A 18 -6.29 3.71 -0.93
CA TRP A 18 -5.48 4.10 -2.07
C TRP A 18 -6.28 4.23 -3.33
N GLU A 19 -7.11 3.24 -3.70
CA GLU A 19 -7.82 3.16 -4.99
C GLU A 19 -7.89 4.49 -5.80
N PRO A 20 -6.85 4.75 -6.64
CA PRO A 20 -6.77 5.95 -7.47
C PRO A 20 -7.83 5.91 -8.58
N ILE A 21 -8.12 4.69 -9.02
CA ILE A 21 -9.12 4.38 -10.00
C ILE A 21 -10.35 3.99 -9.19
N VAL A 22 -11.38 4.84 -9.18
CA VAL A 22 -12.70 4.46 -8.65
C VAL A 22 -13.27 3.41 -9.60
N CYS A 23 -12.81 2.17 -9.47
CA CYS A 23 -13.43 1.04 -10.12
C CYS A 23 -14.63 0.65 -9.27
N ASN A 24 -15.83 1.06 -9.71
CA ASN A 24 -17.10 0.52 -9.19
C ASN A 24 -17.29 -0.98 -9.55
N GLU A 25 -16.23 -1.66 -9.98
CA GLU A 25 -16.21 -3.06 -10.39
C GLU A 25 -15.24 -3.84 -9.50
N ILE A 26 -15.51 -5.14 -9.35
CA ILE A 26 -14.64 -6.06 -8.60
C ILE A 26 -13.29 -6.11 -9.31
N LEU A 27 -12.31 -5.36 -8.82
CA LEU A 27 -10.92 -5.51 -9.22
C LEU A 27 -10.49 -6.95 -8.90
N PRO A 28 -9.74 -7.61 -9.79
CA PRO A 28 -9.23 -8.94 -9.47
C PRO A 28 -8.30 -8.83 -8.25
N ASP A 29 -8.45 -9.78 -7.31
CA ASP A 29 -7.76 -9.79 -6.01
C ASP A 29 -6.22 -9.71 -6.12
N ASP A 30 -5.67 -9.98 -7.31
CA ASP A 30 -4.25 -10.04 -7.63
C ASP A 30 -3.65 -8.72 -8.15
N GLU A 31 -4.46 -7.69 -8.43
CA GLU A 31 -3.96 -6.46 -9.08
C GLU A 31 -2.88 -5.76 -8.26
N TYR A 32 -3.00 -5.80 -6.93
CA TYR A 32 -2.03 -5.21 -6.01
C TYR A 32 -0.88 -6.14 -5.63
N ASP A 33 -0.96 -7.43 -5.95
CA ASP A 33 -0.01 -8.45 -5.48
C ASP A 33 1.40 -8.24 -6.02
N ILE A 34 1.53 -7.57 -7.16
CA ILE A 34 2.83 -7.20 -7.71
C ILE A 34 3.53 -6.06 -6.94
N TYR A 35 2.78 -5.28 -6.16
CA TYR A 35 3.30 -4.13 -5.41
C TYR A 35 3.50 -4.42 -3.92
N ILE A 36 2.68 -5.32 -3.37
CA ILE A 36 2.66 -5.68 -1.94
C ILE A 36 4.01 -6.16 -1.42
N PRO A 37 4.77 -7.07 -2.09
CA PRO A 37 6.05 -7.55 -1.57
C PRO A 37 7.06 -6.43 -1.33
N LYS A 38 7.06 -5.40 -2.18
CA LYS A 38 7.98 -4.26 -2.03
C LYS A 38 7.58 -3.36 -0.86
N LEU A 39 6.27 -3.16 -0.65
CA LEU A 39 5.74 -2.42 0.49
C LEU A 39 6.05 -3.14 1.80
N ILE A 40 5.85 -4.45 1.87
CA ILE A 40 6.21 -5.27 3.04
C ILE A 40 7.70 -5.10 3.35
N ALA A 41 8.58 -5.23 2.36
CA ALA A 41 10.02 -5.05 2.57
C ALA A 41 10.38 -3.65 3.11
N PHE A 42 9.66 -2.59 2.69
CA PHE A 42 9.85 -1.26 3.26
C PHE A 42 9.35 -1.14 4.70
N LEU A 43 8.21 -1.75 5.01
CA LEU A 43 7.63 -1.73 6.36
C LEU A 43 8.49 -2.54 7.35
N GLU A 44 8.97 -3.72 6.94
CA GLU A 44 9.92 -4.55 7.71
C GLU A 44 11.24 -3.81 7.97
N ALA A 45 11.74 -3.08 6.97
CA ALA A 45 12.97 -2.30 7.10
C ALA A 45 12.79 -0.99 7.89
N GLY A 46 11.57 -0.65 8.33
CA GLY A 46 11.29 0.61 9.02
C GLY A 46 11.53 1.84 8.13
N ALA A 47 11.28 1.73 6.83
CA ALA A 47 11.46 2.82 5.87
C ALA A 47 10.66 4.07 6.28
N SER A 48 11.16 5.24 5.86
CA SER A 48 10.46 6.49 6.13
C SER A 48 9.13 6.57 5.36
N ARG A 49 8.22 7.41 5.86
CA ARG A 49 6.94 7.68 5.20
C ARG A 49 7.14 8.21 3.79
N GLU A 50 8.12 9.07 3.59
CA GLU A 50 8.47 9.67 2.31
C GLU A 50 8.87 8.59 1.30
N ARG A 51 9.60 7.56 1.75
CA ARG A 51 10.01 6.46 0.88
C ARG A 51 8.82 5.62 0.39
N ILE A 52 7.82 5.44 1.23
CA ILE A 52 6.57 4.75 0.86
C ILE A 52 5.75 5.63 -0.09
N ILE A 53 5.68 6.95 0.17
CA ILE A 53 5.02 7.92 -0.72
C ILE A 53 5.62 7.88 -2.12
N ASP A 54 6.95 7.99 -2.24
CA ASP A 54 7.65 7.97 -3.52
C ASP A 54 7.33 6.71 -4.33
N TYR A 55 7.27 5.57 -3.65
CA TYR A 55 6.96 4.29 -4.28
C TYR A 55 5.51 4.23 -4.77
N LEU A 56 4.55 4.68 -3.96
CA LEU A 56 3.14 4.70 -4.36
C LEU A 56 2.91 5.69 -5.52
N LEU A 57 3.52 6.88 -5.48
CA LEU A 57 3.47 7.83 -6.61
C LEU A 57 4.07 7.25 -7.89
N PHE A 58 5.18 6.51 -7.78
CA PHE A 58 5.77 5.80 -8.92
C PHE A 58 4.80 4.76 -9.48
N VAL A 59 4.14 3.96 -8.63
CA VAL A 59 3.16 2.98 -9.10
C VAL A 59 1.97 3.65 -9.78
N GLU A 60 1.39 4.69 -9.19
CA GLU A 60 0.29 5.45 -9.81
C GLU A 60 0.66 6.03 -11.17
N GLY A 61 1.73 6.82 -11.23
CA GLY A 61 2.09 7.56 -12.43
C GLY A 61 2.71 6.68 -13.51
N VAL A 62 3.57 5.74 -13.14
CA VAL A 62 4.39 4.98 -14.10
C VAL A 62 3.79 3.61 -14.43
N ARG A 63 3.16 2.94 -13.45
CA ARG A 63 2.63 1.58 -13.66
C ARG A 63 1.16 1.59 -14.02
N MET A 64 0.36 2.41 -13.34
CA MET A 64 -1.08 2.55 -13.60
C MET A 64 -1.38 3.61 -14.67
N GLY A 65 -0.47 4.57 -14.88
CA GLY A 65 -0.62 5.62 -15.89
C GLY A 65 -1.71 6.64 -15.54
N VAL A 66 -2.00 6.84 -14.25
CA VAL A 66 -3.02 7.76 -13.76
C VAL A 66 -2.41 9.04 -13.21
N GLU A 67 -3.23 10.10 -13.12
CA GLU A 67 -2.81 11.33 -12.44
C GLU A 67 -2.54 11.05 -10.96
N THR A 68 -1.34 11.42 -10.51
CA THR A 68 -0.91 11.18 -9.14
C THR A 68 -1.49 12.20 -8.18
N ASP A 69 -2.01 11.75 -7.04
CA ASP A 69 -2.47 12.62 -5.96
C ASP A 69 -1.56 12.46 -4.73
N HIS A 70 -0.66 13.43 -4.55
CA HIS A 70 0.31 13.40 -3.47
C HIS A 70 -0.35 13.45 -2.08
N GLU A 71 -1.49 14.12 -1.91
CA GLU A 71 -2.17 14.19 -0.62
C GLU A 71 -2.81 12.84 -0.29
N ARG A 72 -3.51 12.24 -1.25
CA ARG A 72 -4.08 10.89 -1.11
C ARG A 72 -3.00 9.86 -0.81
N VAL A 73 -1.92 9.84 -1.61
CA VAL A 73 -0.79 8.92 -1.39
C VAL A 73 -0.15 9.12 -0.01
N ALA A 74 -0.01 10.37 0.45
CA ALA A 74 0.55 10.67 1.76
C ALA A 74 -0.32 10.19 2.92
N LYS A 75 -1.64 10.13 2.75
CA LYS A 75 -2.59 9.52 3.70
C LYS A 75 -2.46 7.99 3.69
N VAL A 76 -2.38 7.37 2.52
CA VAL A 76 -2.20 5.91 2.36
C VAL A 76 -0.91 5.44 3.04
N ALA A 77 0.21 6.13 2.77
CA ALA A 77 1.50 5.81 3.38
C ALA A 77 1.45 5.89 4.92
N HIS A 78 0.73 6.88 5.46
CA HIS A 78 0.51 6.99 6.90
C HIS A 78 -0.29 5.79 7.44
N ASN A 79 -1.40 5.44 6.79
CA ASN A 79 -2.28 4.34 7.20
C ASN A 79 -1.56 3.00 7.15
N LEU A 80 -0.72 2.75 6.13
CA LEU A 80 0.13 1.55 6.04
C LEU A 80 1.06 1.42 7.24
N ILE A 81 1.75 2.49 7.62
CA ILE A 81 2.68 2.48 8.75
C ILE A 81 1.94 2.24 10.07
N VAL A 82 0.80 2.91 10.28
CA VAL A 82 0.01 2.76 11.50
C VAL A 82 -0.52 1.33 11.63
N ALA A 83 -1.12 0.79 10.57
CA ALA A 83 -1.68 -0.55 10.56
C ALA A 83 -0.59 -1.62 10.77
N TRP A 84 0.57 -1.45 10.11
CA TRP A 84 1.73 -2.33 10.28
C TRP A 84 2.21 -2.37 11.74
N LYS A 85 2.38 -1.20 12.36
CA LYS A 85 2.80 -1.09 13.77
C LYS A 85 1.78 -1.71 14.71
N GLN A 86 0.50 -1.48 14.50
CA GLN A 86 -0.56 -2.06 15.34
C GLN A 86 -0.56 -3.59 15.27
N ARG A 87 -0.41 -4.16 14.06
CA ARG A 87 -0.36 -5.62 13.85
C ARG A 87 0.84 -6.27 14.55
N HIS A 88 1.99 -5.61 14.51
CA HIS A 88 3.25 -6.13 15.05
C HIS A 88 3.51 -5.76 16.52
N ALA A 89 2.81 -4.77 17.07
CA ALA A 89 2.81 -4.48 18.51
C ALA A 89 1.87 -5.44 19.28
N ALA A 90 0.90 -6.04 18.59
CA ALA A 90 -0.06 -7.00 19.13
C ALA A 90 0.34 -8.48 18.93
N ALA A 91 1.54 -8.72 18.37
CA ALA A 91 2.12 -10.04 18.12
C ALA A 91 3.27 -10.31 19.09
#